data_AF-A0A970XSZ5-F1
#
_entry.id   AF-A0A970XSZ5-F1
#
_cell.length_a   1.000
_cell.length_b   1.000
_cell.length_c   1.000
_cell.angle_alpha   90.00
_cell.angle_beta   90.00
_cell.angle_gamma   90.00
#
_symmetry.space_group_name_H-M   'P 1'
#
loop_
_entity.id
_entity.type
_entity.pdbx_description
1 polymer ?
#
loop_
_entity_poly.entity_id
_entity_poly.type
_entity_poly.pdbx_seq_one_letter_code
_entity_poly.pdbx_strand_id
1 'polypeptide(L)'
;MKKFSFRLEKNLNIARQIENEARIQHQNFLKERDRLSEQLAILNQRLQILMQSIRNIAGDVQEIILYKDYIAVTRTAIKEKEQELEQAEYLLEKSRLNLLEKSRETKTLEKLKEREWEEYILENNRLEQKIIDEVAVNSYFRKNS
;
A
#
# COMPACT_ATOMS: atom_id res chain seq x y z
N MET A 1 40.23 7.00 -1.62
CA MET A 1 39.44 6.16 -0.68
C MET A 1 38.58 5.18 -1.44
N LYS A 2 38.29 4.00 -0.87
CA LYS A 2 37.36 3.03 -1.49
C LYS A 2 35.95 3.57 -1.45
N LYS A 3 35.19 3.44 -2.55
CA LYS A 3 33.76 3.80 -2.61
C LYS A 3 32.95 2.96 -1.61
N PHE A 4 31.96 3.58 -0.95
CA PHE A 4 31.01 2.87 -0.09
C PHE A 4 30.27 1.76 -0.84
N SER A 5 30.11 0.62 -0.18
CA SER A 5 29.35 -0.52 -0.67
C SER A 5 28.56 -1.11 0.47
N PHE A 6 27.23 -1.06 0.36
CA PHE A 6 26.34 -1.69 1.32
C PHE A 6 26.20 -3.17 1.00
N ARG A 7 26.59 -4.05 1.93
CA ARG A 7 26.61 -5.51 1.70
C ARG A 7 25.24 -6.09 1.36
N LEU A 8 24.17 -5.49 1.90
CA LEU A 8 22.79 -5.95 1.71
C LEU A 8 22.03 -5.14 0.65
N GLU A 9 22.74 -4.46 -0.28
CA GLU A 9 22.10 -3.66 -1.33
C GLU A 9 21.12 -4.49 -2.17
N LYS A 10 21.49 -5.72 -2.52
CA LYS A 10 20.61 -6.63 -3.28
C LYS A 10 19.35 -6.97 -2.48
N ASN A 11 19.49 -7.25 -1.20
CA ASN A 11 18.36 -7.55 -0.31
C ASN A 11 17.43 -6.35 -0.17
N LEU A 12 17.99 -5.14 -0.02
CA LEU A 12 17.20 -3.90 0.04
C LEU A 12 16.42 -3.67 -1.26
N ASN A 13 17.02 -3.91 -2.42
CA ASN A 13 16.33 -3.77 -3.70
C ASN A 13 15.19 -4.79 -3.85
N ILE A 14 15.40 -6.04 -3.44
CA ILE A 14 14.35 -7.06 -3.42
C ILE A 14 13.22 -6.64 -2.46
N ALA A 15 13.54 -6.17 -1.26
CA ALA A 15 12.54 -5.72 -0.28
C ALA A 15 11.68 -4.56 -0.83
N ARG A 16 12.30 -3.57 -1.48
CA ARG A 16 11.59 -2.47 -2.16
C ARG A 16 10.67 -2.95 -3.27
N GLN A 17 11.10 -3.95 -4.04
CA GLN A 17 10.27 -4.53 -5.09
C GLN A 17 9.05 -5.24 -4.47
N ILE A 18 9.25 -6.07 -3.46
CA ILE A 18 8.17 -6.78 -2.75
C ILE A 18 7.19 -5.80 -2.12
N GLU A 19 7.67 -4.73 -1.48
CA GLU A 19 6.81 -3.68 -0.94
C GLU A 19 5.98 -3.01 -2.04
N ASN A 20 6.60 -2.72 -3.19
CA ASN A 20 5.88 -2.12 -4.31
C ASN A 20 4.80 -3.06 -4.88
N GLU A 21 5.08 -4.36 -4.98
CA GLU A 21 4.10 -5.36 -5.37
C GLU A 21 2.93 -5.43 -4.38
N ALA A 22 3.22 -5.44 -3.06
CA ALA A 22 2.20 -5.38 -2.02
C ALA A 22 1.36 -4.10 -2.10
N ARG A 23 1.97 -2.96 -2.46
CA ARG A 23 1.27 -1.68 -2.64
C ARG A 23 0.31 -1.72 -3.83
N ILE A 24 0.76 -2.24 -4.97
CA ILE A 24 -0.08 -2.41 -6.16
C ILE A 24 -1.25 -3.35 -5.85
N GLN A 25 -0.99 -4.46 -5.16
CA GLN A 25 -2.02 -5.40 -4.75
C GLN A 25 -3.07 -4.74 -3.84
N HIS A 26 -2.63 -3.98 -2.84
CA HIS A 26 -3.53 -3.24 -1.96
C HIS A 26 -4.41 -2.25 -2.72
N GLN A 27 -3.84 -1.49 -3.68
CA GLN A 27 -4.61 -0.59 -4.53
C GLN A 27 -5.64 -1.31 -5.40
N ASN A 28 -5.33 -2.51 -5.89
CA ASN A 28 -6.29 -3.30 -6.66
C ASN A 28 -7.47 -3.75 -5.81
N PHE A 29 -7.23 -4.21 -4.57
CA PHE A 29 -8.32 -4.54 -3.65
C PHE A 29 -9.14 -3.33 -3.26
N LEU A 30 -8.51 -2.16 -3.08
CA LEU A 30 -9.23 -0.93 -2.77
C LEU A 30 -10.19 -0.55 -3.91
N LYS A 31 -9.72 -0.60 -5.16
CA LYS A 31 -10.55 -0.35 -6.35
C LYS A 31 -11.72 -1.33 -6.46
N GLU A 32 -11.49 -2.61 -6.20
CA GLU A 32 -12.56 -3.61 -6.28
C GLU A 32 -13.62 -3.39 -5.18
N ARG A 33 -13.18 -3.10 -3.95
CA ARG A 33 -14.09 -2.71 -2.85
C ARG A 33 -14.94 -1.50 -3.24
N ASP A 34 -14.31 -0.45 -3.75
CA ASP A 34 -15.01 0.78 -4.15
C ASP A 34 -16.03 0.50 -5.27
N ARG A 35 -15.65 -0.30 -6.27
CA ARG A 35 -16.54 -0.74 -7.35
C ARG A 35 -17.75 -1.51 -6.83
N LEU A 36 -17.54 -2.46 -5.92
CA LEU A 36 -18.62 -3.25 -5.32
C LEU A 36 -19.55 -2.39 -4.47
N SER A 37 -18.99 -1.45 -3.70
CA SER A 37 -19.76 -0.48 -2.91
C SER A 37 -20.65 0.40 -3.80
N GLU A 38 -20.13 0.86 -4.95
CA GLU A 38 -20.91 1.64 -5.91
C GLU A 38 -22.05 0.81 -6.53
N GLN A 39 -21.77 -0.43 -6.94
CA GLN A 39 -22.80 -1.34 -7.46
C GLN A 39 -23.90 -1.62 -6.44
N LEU A 40 -23.53 -1.84 -5.18
CA LEU A 40 -24.47 -2.05 -4.08
C LEU A 40 -25.32 -0.79 -3.84
N ALA A 41 -24.74 0.40 -3.90
CA ALA A 41 -25.48 1.66 -3.80
C ALA A 41 -26.52 1.81 -4.92
N ILE A 42 -26.14 1.48 -6.16
CA ILE A 42 -27.06 1.50 -7.32
C ILE A 42 -28.21 0.51 -7.14
N LEU A 43 -27.94 -0.72 -6.67
CA LEU A 43 -28.99 -1.72 -6.41
C LEU A 43 -29.95 -1.26 -5.30
N ASN A 44 -29.42 -0.68 -4.22
CA ASN A 44 -30.24 -0.12 -3.15
C ASN A 44 -31.11 1.04 -3.64
N GLN A 45 -30.56 1.94 -4.47
CA GLN A 45 -31.33 3.02 -5.07
C GLN A 45 -32.45 2.48 -5.97
N ARG A 46 -32.16 1.47 -6.81
CA ARG A 46 -33.18 0.80 -7.64
C ARG A 46 -34.28 0.19 -6.79
N LEU A 47 -33.93 -0.51 -5.71
CA LEU A 47 -34.91 -1.08 -4.78
C LEU A 47 -35.81 -0.01 -4.17
N GLN A 48 -35.24 1.12 -3.74
CA GLN A 48 -36.02 2.25 -3.20
C GLN A 48 -37.01 2.79 -4.23
N ILE A 49 -36.59 2.98 -5.49
CA ILE A 49 -37.47 3.43 -6.57
C ILE A 49 -38.62 2.45 -6.79
N LEU A 50 -38.34 1.14 -6.87
CA LEU A 50 -39.37 0.11 -7.04
C LEU A 50 -40.38 0.09 -5.89
N MET A 51 -39.89 0.24 -4.66
CA MET A 51 -40.74 0.30 -3.47
C MET A 51 -41.61 1.56 -3.41
N GLN A 52 -41.19 2.66 -4.05
CA GLN A 52 -42.03 3.84 -4.23
C GLN A 52 -43.05 3.64 -5.34
N SER A 53 -42.63 3.06 -6.48
CA SER A 53 -43.52 2.78 -7.61
C SER A 53 -44.71 1.90 -7.22
N ILE A 54 -44.47 0.83 -6.46
CA ILE A 54 -45.54 -0.11 -6.05
C ILE A 54 -46.62 0.55 -5.18
N ARG A 55 -46.30 1.61 -4.43
CA ARG A 55 -47.28 2.36 -3.60
C ARG A 55 -48.23 3.20 -4.44
N ASN A 56 -47.86 3.52 -5.67
CA ASN A 56 -48.62 4.37 -6.57
C ASN A 56 -49.44 3.56 -7.60
N ILE A 57 -49.33 2.22 -7.61
CA ILE A 57 -50.10 1.36 -8.52
C ILE A 57 -51.54 1.27 -8.03
N ALA A 58 -52.48 1.71 -8.87
CA ALA A 58 -53.91 1.59 -8.61
C ALA A 58 -54.50 0.48 -9.50
N GLY A 59 -54.94 -0.62 -8.88
CA GLY A 59 -55.96 -1.51 -9.45
C GLY A 59 -55.52 -2.64 -10.38
N ASP A 60 -54.25 -2.73 -10.82
CA ASP A 60 -53.78 -3.88 -11.61
C ASP A 60 -53.02 -4.90 -10.74
N VAL A 61 -53.66 -6.04 -10.48
CA VAL A 61 -53.10 -7.15 -9.68
C VAL A 61 -51.88 -7.78 -10.37
N GLN A 62 -51.86 -7.84 -11.71
CA GLN A 62 -50.74 -8.43 -12.45
C GLN A 62 -49.48 -7.57 -12.34
N GLU A 63 -49.65 -6.24 -12.45
CA GLU A 63 -48.57 -5.28 -12.27
C GLU A 63 -47.99 -5.38 -10.84
N ILE A 64 -48.85 -5.46 -9.81
CA ILE A 64 -48.41 -5.63 -8.41
C ILE A 64 -47.58 -6.90 -8.21
N ILE A 65 -47.96 -8.02 -8.84
CA ILE A 65 -47.22 -9.29 -8.75
C ILE A 65 -45.84 -9.14 -9.39
N LEU A 66 -45.76 -8.57 -10.60
CA LEU A 66 -44.49 -8.34 -11.31
C LEU A 66 -43.52 -7.49 -10.48
N TYR A 67 -44.00 -6.40 -9.87
CA TYR A 67 -43.18 -5.57 -8.99
C TYR A 67 -42.69 -6.32 -7.75
N LYS A 68 -43.52 -7.16 -7.13
CA LYS A 68 -43.11 -7.98 -5.98
C LYS A 68 -42.01 -8.96 -6.35
N ASP A 69 -42.13 -9.63 -7.48
CA ASP A 69 -41.12 -10.58 -7.96
C ASP A 69 -39.80 -9.86 -8.25
N TYR A 70 -39.87 -8.71 -8.92
CA TYR A 70 -38.69 -7.92 -9.22
C TYR A 70 -38.01 -7.34 -7.96
N ILE A 71 -38.79 -6.94 -6.96
CA ILE A 71 -38.28 -6.55 -5.63
C ILE A 71 -37.57 -7.73 -4.96
N ALA A 72 -38.15 -8.93 -5.02
CA ALA A 72 -37.55 -10.13 -4.44
C ALA A 72 -36.20 -10.46 -5.10
N VAL A 73 -36.14 -10.44 -6.44
CA VAL A 73 -34.89 -10.63 -7.20
C VAL A 73 -33.86 -9.56 -6.84
N THR A 74 -34.27 -8.29 -6.79
CA THR A 74 -33.37 -7.18 -6.45
C THR A 74 -32.80 -7.33 -5.04
N ARG A 75 -33.61 -7.77 -4.06
CA ARG A 75 -33.14 -8.04 -2.69
C ARG A 75 -32.15 -9.19 -2.62
N THR A 76 -32.35 -10.26 -3.41
CA THR A 76 -31.38 -11.34 -3.50
C THR A 76 -30.05 -10.84 -4.06
N ALA A 77 -30.08 -10.08 -5.16
CA ALA A 77 -28.88 -9.48 -5.75
C ALA A 77 -28.15 -8.53 -4.79
N ILE A 78 -28.88 -7.77 -3.97
CA ILE A 78 -28.30 -6.92 -2.92
C ILE A 78 -27.55 -7.77 -1.90
N LYS A 79 -28.17 -8.85 -1.39
CA LYS A 79 -27.52 -9.75 -0.41
C LYS A 79 -26.26 -10.39 -0.97
N GLU A 80 -26.30 -10.84 -2.21
CA GLU A 80 -25.11 -11.39 -2.90
C GLU A 80 -24.01 -10.34 -3.00
N LYS A 81 -24.35 -9.09 -3.36
CA LYS A 81 -23.38 -7.99 -3.41
C LYS A 81 -22.85 -7.55 -2.05
N GLU A 82 -23.65 -7.63 -1.00
CA GLU A 82 -23.18 -7.41 0.38
C GLU A 82 -22.12 -8.44 0.77
N GLN A 83 -22.33 -9.72 0.43
CA GLN A 83 -21.35 -10.79 0.69
C GLN A 83 -20.06 -10.60 -0.12
N GLU A 84 -20.17 -10.23 -1.40
CA GLU A 84 -18.99 -9.90 -2.21
C GLU A 84 -18.22 -8.71 -1.63
N LEU A 85 -18.92 -7.67 -1.18
CA LEU A 85 -18.31 -6.49 -0.57
C LEU A 85 -17.60 -6.85 0.74
N GLU A 86 -18.24 -7.63 1.62
CA GLU A 86 -17.63 -8.11 2.87
C GLU A 86 -16.33 -8.89 2.59
N GLN A 87 -16.35 -9.77 1.59
CA GLN A 87 -15.16 -10.51 1.18
C GLN A 87 -14.06 -9.59 0.62
N ALA A 88 -14.43 -8.56 -0.15
CA ALA A 88 -13.49 -7.58 -0.68
C ALA A 88 -12.87 -6.72 0.44
N GLU A 89 -13.66 -6.32 1.44
CA GLU A 89 -13.19 -5.58 2.62
C GLU A 89 -12.23 -6.42 3.46
N TYR A 90 -12.52 -7.71 3.65
CA TYR A 90 -11.61 -8.64 4.31
C TYR A 90 -10.26 -8.75 3.58
N LEU A 91 -10.28 -8.89 2.24
CA LEU A 91 -9.06 -8.96 1.45
C LEU A 91 -8.29 -7.64 1.46
N LEU A 92 -9.00 -6.51 1.43
CA LEU A 92 -8.42 -5.19 1.55
C LEU A 92 -7.66 -5.04 2.88
N GLU A 93 -8.27 -5.42 4.00
CA GLU A 93 -7.62 -5.33 5.31
C GLU A 93 -6.42 -6.28 5.41
N LYS A 94 -6.54 -7.51 4.91
CA LYS A 94 -5.43 -8.45 4.84
C LYS A 94 -4.25 -7.90 4.03
N SER A 95 -4.54 -7.27 2.89
CA SER A 95 -3.51 -6.65 2.06
C SER A 95 -2.87 -5.42 2.70
N ARG A 96 -3.63 -4.66 3.50
CA ARG A 96 -3.12 -3.51 4.28
C ARG A 96 -2.09 -3.97 5.31
N LEU A 97 -2.39 -5.05 6.04
CA LEU A 97 -1.46 -5.64 7.02
C LEU A 97 -0.19 -6.17 6.35
N ASN A 98 -0.33 -6.85 5.21
CA ASN A 98 0.83 -7.32 4.43
C ASN A 98 1.70 -6.15 3.95
N LEU A 99 1.11 -5.10 3.38
CA LEU A 99 1.86 -3.90 2.96
C LEU A 99 2.61 -3.28 4.15
N LEU A 100 1.96 -3.17 5.31
CA LEU A 100 2.59 -2.63 6.52
C LEU A 100 3.81 -3.45 6.94
N GLU A 101 3.72 -4.78 6.88
CA GLU A 101 4.84 -5.68 7.18
C GLU A 101 6.00 -5.46 6.19
N LYS A 102 5.73 -5.43 4.88
CA LYS A 102 6.75 -5.23 3.86
C LYS A 102 7.41 -3.86 3.92
N SER A 103 6.65 -2.80 4.20
CA SER A 103 7.22 -1.48 4.46
C SER A 103 8.11 -1.45 5.71
N ARG A 104 7.79 -2.23 6.76
CA ARG A 104 8.66 -2.33 7.95
C ARG A 104 9.97 -3.06 7.64
N GLU A 105 9.92 -4.14 6.88
CA GLU A 105 11.10 -4.87 6.41
C GLU A 105 12.02 -3.97 5.58
N THR A 106 11.48 -3.28 4.58
CA THR A 106 12.24 -2.32 3.75
C THR A 106 12.88 -1.24 4.60
N LYS A 107 12.10 -0.58 5.47
CA LYS A 107 12.58 0.51 6.32
C LYS A 107 13.68 0.08 7.28
N THR A 108 13.68 -1.17 7.71
CA THR A 108 14.74 -1.73 8.56
C THR A 108 16.06 -1.82 7.80
N LEU A 109 16.04 -2.29 6.55
CA LEU A 109 17.22 -2.35 5.69
C LEU A 109 17.73 -0.95 5.29
N GLU A 110 16.82 0.00 5.05
CA GLU A 110 17.18 1.39 4.76
C GLU A 110 17.92 2.04 5.93
N LYS A 111 17.38 1.90 7.15
CA LYS A 111 18.04 2.40 8.37
C LYS A 111 19.41 1.77 8.60
N LEU A 112 19.55 0.48 8.31
CA LEU A 112 20.85 -0.19 8.43
C LEU A 112 21.86 0.39 7.44
N LYS A 113 21.44 0.63 6.19
CA LYS A 113 22.27 1.26 5.16
C LYS A 113 22.67 2.69 5.53
N GLU A 114 21.74 3.48 6.06
CA GLU A 114 21.98 4.84 6.54
C GLU A 114 23.06 4.85 7.63
N ARG A 115 22.95 3.96 8.62
CA ARG A 115 23.95 3.85 9.69
C ARG A 115 25.32 3.43 9.17
N GLU A 116 25.40 2.42 8.30
CA GLU A 116 26.68 2.00 7.71
C GLU A 116 27.30 3.11 6.87
N TRP A 117 26.48 3.94 6.21
CA TRP A 117 26.94 5.10 5.47
C TRP A 117 27.53 6.17 6.39
N GLU A 118 26.87 6.48 7.51
CA GLU A 118 27.38 7.42 8.51
C GLU A 118 28.72 6.96 9.09
N GLU A 119 28.84 5.67 9.43
CA GLU A 119 30.10 5.07 9.91
C GLU A 119 31.21 5.16 8.86
N TYR A 120 30.90 4.90 7.59
CA TYR A 120 31.84 5.04 6.48
C TYR A 120 32.34 6.48 6.31
N ILE A 121 31.46 7.48 6.44
CA ILE A 121 31.84 8.90 6.37
C ILE A 121 32.74 9.27 7.55
N LEU A 122 32.40 8.84 8.76
CA LEU A 122 33.20 9.10 9.96
C LEU A 122 34.62 8.54 9.82
N GLU A 123 34.76 7.29 9.38
CA GLU A 123 36.07 6.66 9.22
C GLU A 123 36.89 7.32 8.11
N ASN A 124 36.25 7.73 7.01
CA ASN A 124 36.94 8.48 5.98
C ASN A 124 37.47 9.82 6.52
N ASN A 125 36.63 10.61 7.19
CA ASN A 125 37.08 11.88 7.78
C ASN A 125 38.26 11.67 8.74
N ARG A 126 38.25 10.58 9.52
CA ARG A 126 39.36 10.21 10.42
C ARG A 126 40.64 9.88 9.66
N LEU A 127 40.54 9.14 8.55
CA LEU A 127 41.70 8.79 7.70
C LEU A 127 42.25 10.02 6.98
N GLU A 128 41.38 10.91 6.47
CA GLU A 128 41.80 12.16 5.83
C GLU A 128 42.52 13.08 6.83
N GLN A 129 41.97 13.25 8.03
CA GLN A 129 42.62 14.05 9.08
C GLN A 129 44.01 13.50 9.42
N LYS A 130 44.15 12.18 9.55
CA LYS A 130 45.45 11.55 9.81
C LYS A 130 46.47 11.83 8.70
N ILE A 131 46.04 11.79 7.43
CA ILE A 131 46.91 12.13 6.28
C ILE A 131 47.33 13.61 6.34
N ILE A 132 46.40 14.52 6.65
CA ILE A 132 46.69 15.95 6.80
C ILE A 132 47.73 16.18 7.90
N ASP A 133 47.56 15.55 9.06
CA ASP A 133 48.47 15.68 10.19
C ASP A 133 49.87 15.14 9.84
N GLU A 134 49.96 13.98 9.17
CA GLU A 134 51.23 13.41 8.70
C GLU A 134 51.94 14.32 7.68
N VAL A 135 51.21 14.94 6.76
CA VAL A 135 51.77 15.90 5.79
C VAL A 135 52.24 17.17 6.49
N ALA A 136 51.47 17.70 7.44
CA ALA A 136 51.83 18.88 8.21
C ALA A 136 53.13 18.65 8.98
N VAL A 137 53.25 17.54 9.69
CA VAL A 137 54.46 17.14 10.43
C VAL A 137 55.66 17.02 9.50
N ASN A 138 55.53 16.30 8.39
CA ASN A 138 56.62 16.17 7.41
C ASN A 138 57.06 17.51 6.81
N SER A 139 56.10 18.40 6.50
CA SER A 139 56.41 19.73 5.97
C SER A 139 57.11 20.62 7.00
N TYR A 140 56.74 20.52 8.28
CA TYR A 140 57.39 21.24 9.37
C TYR A 140 58.84 20.80 9.55
N PHE A 141 59.10 19.49 9.54
CA PHE A 141 60.47 18.96 9.61
C PHE A 141 61.33 19.39 8.41
N ARG A 142 60.77 19.42 7.20
CA ARG A 142 61.49 19.90 6.00
C ARG A 142 61.81 21.40 6.01
N LYS A 143 61.01 22.23 6.70
CA LYS A 143 61.28 23.68 6.80
C LYS A 143 62.30 24.03 7.89
N ASN A 144 62.45 23.16 8.89
CA ASN A 144 63.34 23.38 10.04
C ASN A 144 64.60 22.49 10.01
N SER A 145 64.87 21.83 8.89
CA SER A 145 66.15 21.19 8.55
C SER A 145 66.87 22.03 7.52
#